data_AF-A0A7Z6T8U7-F1
#
_entry.id   AF-A0A7Z6T8U7-F1
#
_cell.length_a   1.000
_cell.length_b   1.000
_cell.length_c   1.000
_cell.angle_alpha   90.00
_cell.angle_beta   90.00
_cell.angle_gamma   90.00
#
_symmetry.space_group_name_H-M   'P 1'
#
loop_
_entity.id
_entity.type
_entity.pdbx_description
1 polymer ?
#
loop_
_entity_poly.entity_id
_entity_poly.type
_entity_poly.pdbx_seq_one_letter_code
_entity_poly.pdbx_strand_id
1 'polypeptide(L)'
;MQQTVNRVDPALPVGAYQTYSITSPTDTTVRAACQQVGCQAWLHGWESTIDEATDLGAQQAAYIRTQARRTFREQRTEGGLTVFRFESGQRCFAEHKTRPEIYAVRDGDWRGNPTGRHRTHARPQDWVEDFGEHQLRLVDQKKEG
;
A
#
# COMPACT_ATOMS: atom_id res chain seq x y z
N MET A 1 -6.30 19.51 20.34
CA MET A 1 -5.25 20.52 20.54
C MET A 1 -4.51 20.66 19.21
N GLN A 2 -4.61 21.80 18.53
CA GLN A 2 -3.84 22.02 17.29
C GLN A 2 -2.37 22.16 17.68
N GLN A 3 -1.53 21.24 17.20
CA GLN A 3 -0.09 21.32 17.39
C GLN A 3 0.42 22.54 16.63
N THR A 4 1.03 23.50 17.33
CA THR A 4 1.68 24.65 16.70
C THR A 4 2.91 24.14 15.96
N VAL A 5 2.79 23.99 14.65
CA VAL A 5 3.92 23.62 13.79
C VAL A 5 4.79 24.86 13.62
N ASN A 6 6.04 24.82 14.08
CA ASN A 6 7.02 25.84 13.77
C ASN A 6 7.30 25.79 12.26
N ARG A 7 6.94 26.85 11.53
CA ARG A 7 7.14 26.95 10.08
C ARG A 7 8.21 27.99 9.80
N VAL A 8 9.11 27.68 8.88
CA VAL A 8 10.08 28.64 8.35
C VAL A 8 9.32 29.65 7.48
N ASP A 9 9.62 30.93 7.64
CA ASP A 9 9.02 31.98 6.81
C ASP A 9 9.58 31.89 5.37
N PRO A 10 8.74 31.73 4.33
CA PRO A 10 9.25 31.51 2.99
C PRO A 10 9.75 32.80 2.35
N ALA A 11 10.97 32.76 1.79
CA ALA A 11 11.66 33.94 1.23
C ALA A 11 11.11 34.49 -0.10
N LEU A 12 10.11 33.83 -0.69
CA LEU A 12 9.55 34.16 -2.01
C LEU A 12 8.02 34.32 -1.92
N PRO A 13 7.36 34.90 -2.93
CA PRO A 13 5.91 34.93 -3.02
C PRO A 13 5.32 33.52 -3.04
N VAL A 14 4.09 33.36 -2.54
CA VAL A 14 3.42 32.05 -2.44
C VAL A 14 3.39 31.33 -3.80
N GLY A 15 3.13 32.03 -4.90
CA GLY A 15 3.09 31.45 -6.25
C GLY A 15 4.42 30.90 -6.77
N ALA A 16 5.55 31.14 -6.09
CA ALA A 16 6.85 30.58 -6.44
C ALA A 16 7.07 29.17 -5.86
N TYR A 17 6.15 28.66 -5.05
CA TYR A 17 6.25 27.35 -4.42
C TYR A 17 5.28 26.36 -5.05
N GLN A 18 5.63 25.07 -4.98
CA GLN A 18 4.70 23.97 -5.21
C GLN A 18 4.75 23.02 -4.01
N THR A 19 3.57 22.66 -3.52
CA THR A 19 3.38 21.70 -2.44
C THR A 19 2.98 20.35 -3.00
N TYR A 20 3.80 19.36 -2.71
CA TYR A 20 3.60 17.96 -3.06
C TYR A 20 3.10 17.21 -1.82
N SER A 21 1.99 16.48 -1.95
CA SER A 21 1.38 15.77 -0.82
C SER A 21 0.89 14.39 -1.20
N ILE A 22 1.04 13.44 -0.26
CA ILE A 22 0.42 12.12 -0.30
C ILE A 22 -0.49 12.03 0.91
N THR A 23 -1.78 11.79 0.68
CA THR A 23 -2.76 11.61 1.77
C THR A 23 -3.59 10.37 1.52
N SER A 24 -4.08 9.75 2.60
CA SER A 24 -5.04 8.64 2.51
C SER A 24 -6.26 8.99 3.35
N PRO A 25 -7.49 8.91 2.82
CA PRO A 25 -8.70 9.10 3.63
C PRO A 25 -8.74 8.09 4.79
N THR A 26 -8.97 8.57 6.02
CA THR A 26 -8.96 7.72 7.22
C THR A 26 -10.08 6.69 7.24
N ASP A 27 -11.23 7.03 6.67
CA ASP A 27 -12.47 6.25 6.82
C ASP A 27 -12.78 5.35 5.62
N THR A 28 -11.92 5.35 4.59
CA THR A 28 -12.16 4.59 3.36
C THR A 28 -11.15 3.44 3.26
N THR A 29 -11.65 2.21 3.34
CA THR A 29 -10.87 1.00 3.02
C THR A 29 -11.50 0.29 1.84
N VAL A 30 -10.67 -0.24 0.95
CA VAL A 30 -11.09 -1.00 -0.23
C VAL A 30 -10.46 -2.38 -0.20
N ARG A 31 -11.16 -3.38 -0.75
CA ARG A 31 -10.65 -4.74 -0.86
C ARG A 31 -9.37 -4.74 -1.71
N ALA A 32 -8.36 -5.46 -1.24
CA ALA A 32 -7.04 -5.51 -1.87
C ALA A 32 -6.59 -6.95 -2.13
N ALA A 33 -5.75 -7.12 -3.14
CA ALA A 33 -5.05 -8.37 -3.39
C ALA A 33 -3.86 -8.55 -2.42
N CYS A 34 -3.44 -9.80 -2.19
CA CYS A 34 -2.31 -10.09 -1.30
C CYS A 34 -1.01 -9.36 -1.70
N GLN A 35 -0.74 -9.25 -3.01
CA GLN A 35 0.41 -8.53 -3.53
C GLN A 35 0.39 -7.04 -3.15
N GLN A 36 -0.80 -6.40 -3.18
CA GLN A 36 -0.94 -4.96 -2.94
C GLN A 36 -0.68 -4.58 -1.48
N VAL A 37 -0.89 -5.51 -0.54
CA VAL A 37 -0.72 -5.26 0.90
C VAL A 37 0.58 -5.84 1.47
N GLY A 38 1.48 -6.34 0.61
CA GLY A 38 2.72 -6.98 1.07
C GLY A 38 2.48 -8.20 1.95
N CYS A 39 1.44 -8.98 1.65
CA CYS A 39 1.06 -10.15 2.44
C CYS A 39 2.22 -11.16 2.53
N GLN A 40 2.62 -11.51 3.75
CA GLN A 40 3.75 -12.42 3.98
C GLN A 40 3.50 -13.82 3.40
N ALA A 41 2.27 -14.32 3.52
CA ALA A 41 1.88 -15.60 2.93
C ALA A 41 1.99 -15.60 1.39
N TRP A 42 1.73 -14.46 0.75
CA TRP A 42 1.96 -14.31 -0.69
C TRP A 42 3.44 -14.27 -1.03
N LEU A 43 4.24 -13.54 -0.26
CA LEU A 43 5.67 -13.37 -0.52
C LEU A 43 6.49 -14.64 -0.27
N HIS A 44 6.12 -15.43 0.74
CA HIS A 44 6.95 -16.52 1.25
C HIS A 44 6.25 -17.89 1.28
N GLY A 45 4.97 -17.95 0.91
CA GLY A 45 4.14 -19.13 1.16
C GLY A 45 3.70 -19.21 2.62
N TRP A 46 2.93 -20.24 2.95
CA TRP A 46 2.50 -20.49 4.32
C TRP A 46 2.15 -21.96 4.54
N GLU A 47 2.00 -22.34 5.80
CA GLU A 47 1.55 -23.67 6.20
C GLU A 47 0.24 -23.55 6.98
N SER A 48 -0.65 -24.52 6.78
CA SER A 48 -1.87 -24.68 7.58
C SER A 48 -1.83 -26.05 8.24
N THR A 49 -1.62 -26.06 9.55
CA THR A 49 -1.59 -27.27 10.38
C THR A 49 -2.97 -27.50 10.97
N ILE A 50 -3.54 -28.67 10.72
CA ILE A 50 -4.94 -28.99 11.03
C ILE A 50 -5.02 -30.32 11.76
N ASP A 51 -5.78 -30.34 12.85
CA ASP A 51 -6.18 -31.57 13.53
C ASP A 51 -7.49 -32.11 12.94
N GLU A 52 -7.38 -33.10 12.05
CA GLU A 52 -8.53 -33.76 11.43
C GLU A 52 -9.31 -34.69 12.36
N ALA A 53 -8.87 -34.90 13.62
CA ALA A 53 -9.66 -35.63 14.61
C ALA A 53 -10.87 -34.81 15.11
N THR A 54 -10.86 -33.50 14.87
CA THR A 54 -11.98 -32.61 15.19
C THR A 54 -12.90 -32.42 13.99
N ASP A 55 -14.20 -32.26 14.23
CA ASP A 55 -15.18 -31.98 13.15
C ASP A 55 -14.80 -30.72 12.36
N LEU A 56 -14.35 -29.68 13.05
CA LEU A 56 -13.90 -28.43 12.42
C LEU A 56 -12.67 -28.66 11.55
N GLY A 57 -11.66 -29.37 12.05
CA GLY A 57 -10.44 -29.64 11.30
C GLY A 57 -10.68 -30.54 10.09
N ALA A 58 -11.53 -31.57 10.24
CA ALA A 58 -11.95 -32.42 9.12
C ALA A 58 -12.63 -31.58 8.01
N GLN A 59 -13.51 -30.64 8.39
CA GLN A 59 -14.15 -29.72 7.44
C GLN A 59 -13.15 -28.77 6.77
N GLN A 60 -12.20 -28.21 7.53
CA GLN A 60 -11.16 -27.32 6.99
C GLN A 60 -10.26 -28.05 5.99
N ALA A 61 -9.81 -29.27 6.32
CA ALA A 61 -9.00 -30.09 5.43
C ALA A 61 -9.78 -30.46 4.15
N ALA A 62 -11.05 -30.84 4.27
CA ALA A 62 -11.93 -31.09 3.14
C ALA A 62 -12.09 -29.84 2.24
N TYR A 63 -12.26 -28.66 2.82
CA TYR A 63 -12.32 -27.40 2.08
C TYR A 63 -11.02 -27.12 1.31
N ILE A 64 -9.85 -27.31 1.94
CA ILE A 64 -8.55 -27.12 1.30
C ILE A 64 -8.38 -28.05 0.11
N ARG A 65 -8.72 -29.34 0.27
CA ARG A 65 -8.56 -30.35 -0.78
C ARG A 65 -9.50 -30.15 -1.97
N THR A 66 -10.71 -29.61 -1.77
CA THR A 66 -11.77 -29.63 -2.79
C THR A 66 -12.20 -28.26 -3.31
N GLN A 67 -12.16 -27.22 -2.48
CA GLN A 67 -12.79 -25.93 -2.78
C GLN A 67 -11.84 -24.74 -2.73
N ALA A 68 -10.69 -24.85 -2.05
CA ALA A 68 -9.77 -23.74 -1.89
C ALA A 68 -9.14 -23.25 -3.21
N ARG A 69 -9.13 -24.07 -4.27
CA ARG A 69 -8.57 -23.72 -5.60
C ARG A 69 -7.14 -23.16 -5.50
N ARG A 70 -6.32 -23.79 -4.66
CA ARG A 70 -4.91 -23.46 -4.40
C ARG A 70 -4.07 -24.71 -4.57
N THR A 71 -2.83 -24.53 -4.99
CA THR A 71 -1.85 -25.60 -5.07
C THR A 71 -1.19 -25.77 -3.71
N PHE A 72 -1.15 -27.01 -3.20
CA PHE A 72 -0.55 -27.32 -1.92
C PHE A 72 0.20 -28.66 -1.96
N ARG A 73 1.09 -28.85 -1.00
CA ARG A 73 1.66 -30.16 -0.63
C ARG A 73 1.08 -30.57 0.71
N GLU A 74 0.62 -31.80 0.81
CA GLU A 74 0.04 -32.34 2.03
C GLU A 74 1.04 -33.29 2.71
N GLN A 75 1.21 -33.15 4.02
CA GLN A 75 2.07 -33.99 4.84
C GLN A 75 1.39 -34.30 6.19
N ARG A 76 1.72 -35.44 6.80
CA ARG A 76 1.31 -35.77 8.17
C ARG A 76 2.50 -35.58 9.11
N THR A 77 2.27 -34.96 10.26
CA THR A 77 3.28 -34.88 11.32
C THR A 77 3.28 -36.15 12.16
N GLU A 78 4.35 -36.36 12.92
CA GLU A 78 4.44 -37.47 13.90
C GLU A 78 3.33 -37.40 14.96
N GLY A 79 2.84 -36.20 15.27
CA GLY A 79 1.71 -35.96 16.18
C GLY A 79 0.32 -36.17 15.58
N GLY A 80 0.22 -36.69 14.35
CA GLY A 80 -1.05 -36.99 13.68
C GLY A 80 -1.74 -35.79 13.00
N LEU A 81 -1.14 -34.59 13.05
CA LEU A 81 -1.68 -33.39 12.40
C LEU A 81 -1.42 -33.43 10.88
N THR A 82 -2.31 -32.81 10.12
CA THR A 82 -2.14 -32.62 8.67
C THR A 82 -1.59 -31.22 8.42
N VAL A 83 -0.49 -31.13 7.68
CA VAL A 83 0.12 -29.88 7.25
C VAL A 83 -0.10 -29.70 5.75
N PHE A 84 -0.79 -28.61 5.40
CA PHE A 84 -0.92 -28.14 4.04
C PHE A 84 0.07 -27.01 3.80
N ARG A 85 1.09 -27.27 2.97
CA ARG A 85 2.08 -26.27 2.59
C ARG A 85 1.70 -25.62 1.27
N PHE A 86 1.59 -24.30 1.28
CA PHE A 86 1.25 -23.48 0.12
C PHE A 86 2.48 -22.68 -0.31
N GLU A 87 2.81 -22.76 -1.59
CA GLU A 87 3.92 -22.01 -2.17
C GLU A 87 3.58 -20.51 -2.28
N SER A 88 4.63 -19.68 -2.35
CA SER A 88 4.52 -18.23 -2.60
C SER A 88 3.80 -17.92 -3.91
N GLY A 89 3.23 -16.71 -4.03
CA GLY A 89 2.51 -16.26 -5.22
C GLY A 89 1.05 -16.71 -5.27
N GLN A 90 0.55 -17.31 -4.18
CA GLN A 90 -0.85 -17.72 -4.05
C GLN A 90 -1.62 -16.80 -3.10
N ARG A 91 -2.91 -16.57 -3.41
CA ARG A 91 -3.78 -15.79 -2.53
C ARG A 91 -3.95 -16.52 -1.20
N CYS A 92 -3.67 -15.85 -0.07
CA CYS A 92 -3.89 -16.44 1.25
C CYS A 92 -5.39 -16.62 1.57
N PHE A 93 -5.72 -17.19 2.73
CA PHE A 93 -7.12 -17.34 3.16
C PHE A 93 -7.73 -16.08 3.79
N ALA A 94 -6.91 -15.11 4.20
CA ALA A 94 -7.39 -13.87 4.79
C ALA A 94 -7.98 -12.91 3.75
N GLU A 95 -8.92 -12.07 4.19
CA GLU A 95 -9.35 -10.91 3.44
C GLU A 95 -8.39 -9.74 3.71
N HIS A 96 -7.95 -9.08 2.64
CA HIS A 96 -7.09 -7.91 2.74
C HIS A 96 -7.82 -6.65 2.30
N LYS A 97 -7.49 -5.55 2.97
CA LYS A 97 -7.98 -4.22 2.68
C LYS A 97 -6.81 -3.24 2.63
N THR A 98 -6.91 -2.23 1.79
CA THR A 98 -5.98 -1.12 1.71
C THR A 98 -6.73 0.21 1.75
N ARG A 99 -6.01 1.33 1.86
CA ARG A 99 -6.56 2.68 1.74
C ARG A 99 -6.01 3.30 0.46
N PRO A 100 -6.85 3.87 -0.41
CA PRO A 100 -6.36 4.57 -1.59
C PRO A 100 -5.55 5.81 -1.16
N GLU A 101 -4.38 5.97 -1.76
CA GLU A 101 -3.56 7.17 -1.62
C GLU A 101 -3.98 8.21 -2.67
N ILE A 102 -3.90 9.48 -2.30
CA ILE A 102 -4.16 10.63 -3.16
C ILE A 102 -2.82 11.36 -3.33
N TYR A 103 -2.30 11.32 -4.55
CA TYR A 103 -1.06 11.97 -4.93
C TYR A 103 -1.36 13.34 -5.51
N ALA A 104 -1.29 14.39 -4.70
CA ALA A 104 -1.65 15.74 -5.12
C ALA A 104 -0.45 16.67 -5.21
N VAL A 105 -0.55 17.61 -6.14
CA VAL A 105 0.37 18.74 -6.33
C VAL A 105 -0.47 20.01 -6.38
N ARG A 106 -0.07 21.01 -5.61
CA ARG A 106 -0.76 22.31 -5.54
C ARG A 106 0.27 23.41 -5.65
N ASP A 107 -0.07 24.49 -6.34
CA ASP A 107 0.75 25.69 -6.25
C ASP A 107 0.65 26.26 -4.83
N GLY A 108 1.69 26.98 -4.42
CA GLY A 108 1.79 27.56 -3.10
C GLY A 108 2.49 26.69 -2.07
N ASP A 109 2.54 27.26 -0.87
CA ASP A 109 3.12 26.66 0.31
C ASP A 109 2.06 26.65 1.45
N TRP A 110 2.54 26.58 2.68
CA TRP A 110 1.69 26.54 3.86
C TRP A 110 0.79 27.77 4.03
N ARG A 111 1.08 28.89 3.34
CA ARG A 111 0.29 30.13 3.30
C ARG A 111 -0.93 30.02 2.39
N GLY A 112 -1.03 28.97 1.56
CA GLY A 112 -2.20 28.68 0.73
C GLY A 112 -1.86 28.47 -0.74
N ASN A 113 -2.89 28.25 -1.56
CA ASN A 113 -2.77 28.05 -3.01
C ASN A 113 -3.32 29.27 -3.77
N PRO A 114 -2.48 30.25 -4.13
CA PRO A 114 -2.92 31.54 -4.67
C PRO A 114 -3.46 31.43 -6.10
N THR A 115 -3.06 30.41 -6.86
CA THR A 115 -3.47 30.21 -8.25
C THR A 115 -4.71 29.32 -8.37
N GLY A 116 -5.09 28.61 -7.30
CA GLY A 116 -6.15 27.59 -7.31
C GLY A 116 -5.79 26.33 -8.11
N ARG A 117 -4.61 26.28 -8.74
CA ARG A 117 -4.18 25.14 -9.55
C ARG A 117 -3.87 23.96 -8.64
N HIS A 118 -4.48 22.83 -8.96
CA HIS A 118 -4.21 21.57 -8.30
C HIS A 118 -4.19 20.47 -9.36
N ARG A 119 -3.31 19.50 -9.17
CA ARG A 119 -3.19 18.30 -10.00
C ARG A 119 -3.22 17.10 -9.09
N THR A 120 -3.87 16.03 -9.55
CA THR A 120 -3.85 14.74 -8.87
C THR A 120 -3.32 13.72 -9.85
N HIS A 121 -2.33 12.94 -9.41
CA HIS A 121 -1.75 11.86 -10.17
C HIS A 121 -2.45 10.55 -9.83
N ALA A 122 -2.72 9.72 -10.84
CA ALA A 122 -3.36 8.42 -10.65
C ALA A 122 -2.39 7.35 -10.12
N ARG A 123 -1.09 7.51 -10.41
CA ARG A 123 -0.04 6.57 -10.01
C ARG A 123 1.05 7.29 -9.21
N PRO A 124 1.67 6.62 -8.21
CA PRO A 124 2.77 7.21 -7.45
C PRO A 124 3.99 7.52 -8.33
N GLN A 125 4.24 6.72 -9.37
CA GLN A 125 5.39 6.92 -10.26
C GLN A 125 5.32 8.26 -10.99
N ASP A 126 4.13 8.62 -11.50
CA ASP A 126 3.89 9.88 -12.21
C ASP A 126 4.09 11.08 -11.29
N TRP A 127 3.68 10.95 -10.03
CA TRP A 127 3.89 11.98 -9.01
C TRP A 127 5.38 12.16 -8.68
N VAL A 128 6.15 11.07 -8.58
CA VAL A 128 7.59 11.12 -8.34
C VAL A 128 8.33 11.73 -9.53
N GLU A 129 7.91 11.39 -10.75
CA GLU A 129 8.46 11.96 -11.99
C GLU A 129 8.20 13.47 -12.07
N ASP A 130 6.95 13.91 -11.88
CA ASP A 130 6.59 15.35 -11.87
C ASP A 130 7.33 16.12 -10.78
N PHE A 131 7.58 15.51 -9.60
CA PHE A 131 8.42 16.10 -8.57
C PHE A 131 9.88 16.23 -9.03
N GLY A 132 10.45 15.17 -9.60
CA GLY A 132 11.83 15.15 -10.09
C GLY A 132 12.06 16.19 -11.19
N GLU A 133 11.16 16.27 -12.16
CA GLU A 133 11.20 17.27 -13.24
C GLU A 133 11.11 18.70 -12.70
N HIS A 134 10.25 18.94 -11.71
CA HIS A 134 10.16 20.24 -11.06
C HIS A 134 11.45 20.62 -10.34
N GLN A 135 12.07 19.69 -9.59
CA GLN A 135 13.36 19.94 -8.93
C GLN A 135 14.46 20.26 -9.95
N LEU A 136 14.51 19.53 -11.07
CA LEU A 136 15.49 19.80 -12.13
C LEU A 136 15.31 21.19 -12.74
N ARG A 137 14.06 21.58 -13.04
CA ARG A 137 13.75 22.90 -13.58
C ARG A 137 14.21 24.04 -12.66
N LEU A 138 14.01 23.90 -11.35
CA LEU A 138 14.48 24.87 -10.36
C LEU A 138 16.02 24.96 -10.33
N VAL A 139 16.70 23.82 -10.43
CA VAL A 139 18.17 23.76 -10.49
C VAL A 139 18.68 24.47 -11.74
N ASP A 140 18.05 24.25 -12.89
CA ASP A 140 18.49 24.86 -14.15
C ASP A 140 18.22 26.37 -14.16
N GLN A 141 17.04 26.81 -13.68
CA GLN A 141 16.76 28.24 -13.49
C GLN A 141 17.79 28.93 -12.58
N LYS A 142 18.24 28.25 -11.52
CA LYS A 142 19.28 28.79 -10.62
C LYS A 142 20.65 28.93 -11.31
N LYS A 143 20.96 28.10 -12.31
CA LYS A 143 22.21 28.19 -13.08
C LYS A 143 22.18 29.33 -14.10
N GLU A 144 21.00 29.62 -14.65
CA GLU A 144 20.83 30.60 -15.73
C GLU A 144 20.76 32.06 -15.23
N GLY A 145 20.50 32.28 -13.94
CA GLY A 145 20.56 33.60 -13.29
C GLY A 145 19.20 34.28 -13.18
#